data_AF-A0A9D4PCR4-F1
#
_entry.id   AF-A0A9D4PCR4-F1
#
_cell.length_a   1.000
_cell.length_b   1.000
_cell.length_c   1.000
_cell.angle_alpha   90.00
_cell.angle_beta   90.00
_cell.angle_gamma   90.00
#
_symmetry.space_group_name_H-M   'P 1'
#
loop_
_entity.id
_entity.type
_entity.pdbx_description
1 polymer ?
#
loop_
_entity_poly.entity_id
_entity_poly.type
_entity_poly.pdbx_seq_one_letter_code
_entity_poly.pdbx_strand_id
1 'polypeptide(L)' 'MWSKGPRVSTAQRDVLIHFLEQQPYLGRSCTEVSPRMTAARKKQLWQEIATLLNQQGPAVKSPLLWRNHWA' A
#
# COMPACT_ATOMS: atom_id res chain seq x y z
N MET A 1 22.26 14.04 8.53
CA MET A 1 20.98 14.03 9.26
C MET A 1 19.91 13.41 8.37
N TRP A 2 19.44 12.19 8.66
CA TRP A 2 18.24 11.67 7.98
C TRP A 2 17.02 12.22 8.71
N SER A 3 16.40 13.26 8.16
CA SER A 3 15.10 13.71 8.64
C SER A 3 14.12 12.56 8.46
N LYS A 4 13.53 12.07 9.56
CA LYS A 4 12.37 11.19 9.49
C LYS A 4 11.28 11.97 8.77
N GLY A 5 10.92 11.54 7.56
CA GLY A 5 9.87 12.16 6.78
C GLY A 5 8.54 12.25 7.56
N PRO A 6 7.58 13.04 7.07
CA PRO A 6 6.27 13.19 7.69
C PRO A 6 5.63 11.84 8.03
N ARG A 7 4.97 11.79 9.18
CA ARG A 7 4.24 10.60 9.65
C ARG A 7 3.02 10.35 8.77
N VAL A 8 2.66 9.07 8.64
CA VAL A 8 1.41 8.66 7.97
C VAL A 8 0.24 9.23 8.75
N SER A 9 -0.64 9.97 8.08
CA SER A 9 -1.83 10.56 8.70
C SER A 9 -2.92 9.51 8.92
N THR A 10 -3.90 9.82 9.76
CA THR A 10 -5.10 8.99 9.95
C THR A 10 -5.83 8.76 8.63
N ALA A 11 -6.04 9.80 7.82
CA ALA A 11 -6.69 9.68 6.53
C ALA A 11 -5.94 8.73 5.56
N GLN A 12 -4.60 8.80 5.52
CA GLN A 12 -3.80 7.86 4.72
C GLN A 12 -3.94 6.43 5.25
N ARG A 13 -3.98 6.26 6.58
CA ARG A 13 -4.17 4.95 7.20
C ARG A 13 -5.54 4.35 6.87
N ASP A 14 -6.60 5.14 6.94
CA ASP A 14 -7.97 4.69 6.67
C ASP A 14 -8.13 4.27 5.20
N VAL A 15 -7.58 5.06 4.27
CA VAL A 15 -7.56 4.72 2.83
C VAL A 15 -6.81 3.41 2.58
N LEU A 16 -5.66 3.21 3.23
CA LEU A 16 -4.88 1.99 3.09
C LEU A 16 -5.64 0.77 3.64
N ILE A 17 -6.26 0.88 4.82
CA ILE A 17 -7.07 -0.20 5.41
C ILE A 17 -8.21 -0.58 4.47
N HIS A 18 -8.99 0.41 4.03
CA HIS A 18 -10.16 0.17 3.17
C HIS A 18 -9.76 -0.50 1.84
N PHE A 19 -8.65 -0.07 1.23
CA PHE A 19 -8.14 -0.69 0.01
C PHE A 19 -7.75 -2.16 0.20
N LEU A 20 -7.13 -2.48 1.33
CA LEU A 20 -6.68 -3.84 1.63
C LEU A 20 -7.84 -4.77 1.98
N GLU A 21 -8.89 -4.27 2.63
CA GLU A 21 -10.14 -5.01 2.86
C GLU A 21 -10.81 -5.41 1.53
N GLN A 22 -10.76 -4.53 0.51
CA GLN A 22 -11.27 -4.83 -0.83
C GLN A 22 -10.35 -5.74 -1.65
N GLN A 23 -9.08 -5.86 -1.27
CA GLN A 23 -8.05 -6.59 -2.00
C GLN A 23 -7.41 -7.66 -1.10
N PRO A 24 -8.14 -8.74 -0.73
CA PRO A 24 -7.67 -9.77 0.21
C PRO A 24 -6.35 -10.41 -0.24
N TYR A 25 -6.06 -10.38 -1.53
CA TYR A 25 -4.84 -10.95 -2.11
C TYR A 25 -3.54 -10.15 -1.88
N LEU A 26 -3.64 -8.94 -1.33
CA LEU A 26 -2.49 -8.10 -0.95
C LEU A 26 -2.01 -8.35 0.48
N GLY A 27 -2.74 -9.17 1.25
CA GLY A 27 -2.32 -9.57 2.59
C GLY A 27 -0.95 -10.26 2.59
N ARG A 28 -0.15 -9.98 3.63
CA ARG A 28 1.23 -10.47 3.81
C ARG A 28 1.37 -11.99 3.63
N SER A 29 0.34 -12.74 3.99
CA SER A 29 0.32 -14.21 3.97
C SER A 29 -0.53 -14.78 2.84
N CYS A 30 -0.99 -13.95 1.89
CA CYS A 30 -1.76 -14.46 0.76
C CYS A 30 -0.83 -15.15 -0.25
N THR A 31 -0.67 -16.46 -0.06
CA THR A 31 -0.04 -17.40 -1.00
C THR A 31 -1.00 -17.86 -2.09
N GLU A 32 -2.23 -17.35 -2.11
CA GLU A 32 -3.26 -17.78 -3.03
C GLU A 32 -2.85 -17.43 -4.47
N VAL A 33 -2.54 -18.47 -5.24
CA VAL A 33 -2.18 -18.38 -6.66
C VAL A 33 -3.47 -18.43 -7.45
N SER A 34 -4.22 -17.33 -7.45
CA SER A 34 -5.33 -17.18 -8.39
C SER A 34 -4.77 -16.84 -9.78
N PRO A 35 -5.28 -17.44 -10.88
CA PRO A 35 -4.89 -17.06 -12.24
C PRO A 35 -5.05 -15.56 -12.53
N ARG A 36 -5.93 -14.88 -11.78
CA ARG A 36 -6.20 -13.45 -11.89
C ARG A 36 -5.25 -12.57 -11.07
N MET A 37 -4.47 -13.15 -10.15
CA MET A 37 -3.62 -12.42 -9.22
C MET A 37 -2.14 -12.77 -9.40
N THR A 38 -1.56 -12.25 -10.48
CA THR A 38 -0.15 -12.40 -10.78
C THR A 38 0.72 -11.46 -9.94
N ALA A 39 2.03 -11.74 -9.86
CA ALA A 39 2.98 -10.81 -9.24
C ALA A 39 2.95 -9.41 -9.89
N ALA A 40 2.74 -9.34 -11.21
CA ALA A 40 2.56 -8.09 -11.94
C ALA A 40 1.29 -7.34 -11.48
N ARG A 41 0.17 -8.05 -11.30
CA ARG A 41 -1.07 -7.44 -10.79
C ARG A 41 -0.92 -6.94 -9.34
N LYS A 42 -0.28 -7.72 -8.47
CA LYS A 42 0.06 -7.26 -7.09
C LYS A 42 0.92 -6.00 -7.12
N LYS A 43 1.92 -5.92 -8.00
CA LYS A 43 2.76 -4.73 -8.18
C LYS A 43 1.93 -3.52 -8.64
N GLN A 44 1.02 -3.70 -9.59
CA GLN A 44 0.12 -2.64 -10.06
C GLN A 44 -0.78 -2.12 -8.94
N LEU A 45 -1.42 -3.01 -8.16
CA LEU A 45 -2.27 -2.61 -7.04
C LEU A 45 -1.50 -1.79 -5.99
N TRP A 46 -0.28 -2.20 -5.66
CA TRP A 46 0.58 -1.42 -4.76
C TRP A 46 0.98 -0.06 -5.35
N GLN A 47 1.15 0.03 -6.67
CA GLN A 47 1.41 1.29 -7.35
C GLN A 47 0.18 2.22 -7.31
N GLU A 48 -1.00 1.68 -7.56
CA GLU A 48 -2.28 2.41 -7.51
C GLU A 48 -2.52 3.02 -6.12
N ILE A 49 -2.45 2.21 -5.05
CA ILE A 49 -2.67 2.70 -3.69
C ILE A 49 -1.57 3.67 -3.24
N ALA A 50 -0.31 3.48 -3.65
CA ALA A 50 0.75 4.42 -3.32
C ALA A 50 0.50 5.81 -3.92
N THR A 51 0.04 5.87 -5.17
CA THR A 51 -0.34 7.15 -5.81
C THR A 51 -1.46 7.83 -5.03
N LEU A 52 -2.51 7.08 -4.68
CA LEU A 52 -3.66 7.62 -3.92
C LEU A 52 -3.22 8.15 -2.54
N LEU A 53 -2.43 7.37 -1.79
CA LEU A 53 -1.96 7.75 -0.46
C LEU A 53 -1.05 8.97 -0.49
N ASN A 54 -0.17 9.07 -1.48
CA ASN A 54 0.75 10.20 -1.62
C ASN A 54 0.02 11.51 -1.99
N GLN A 55 -1.19 11.43 -2.57
CA GLN A 55 -2.04 12.60 -2.82
C GLN A 55 -2.87 13.00 -1.59
N GLN A 56 -3.18 12.04 -0.72
CA GLN A 56 -4.10 12.24 0.41
C GLN A 56 -3.47 12.91 1.63
N GLY A 57 -2.15 12.87 1.79
CA GLY A 57 -1.53 13.33 3.03
C GLY A 57 -0.03 13.59 2.95
N PRO A 58 0.56 14.00 4.07
CA PRO A 58 1.92 14.53 4.08
C PRO A 58 2.98 13.45 3.87
N ALA A 59 2.70 12.19 4.23
CA ALA A 59 3.65 11.11 4.01
C ALA A 59 3.67 10.68 2.53
N VAL A 60 4.79 10.91 1.85
CA VAL A 60 5.03 10.44 0.49
C VAL A 60 6.01 9.27 0.53
N LYS A 61 5.58 8.11 0.03
CA LYS A 61 6.38 6.87 0.03
C LYS A 61 6.29 6.15 -1.31
N SER A 62 7.31 5.36 -1.62
CA SER A 62 7.25 4.42 -2.75
C SER A 62 6.28 3.27 -2.44
N PRO A 63 5.77 2.55 -3.46
CA PRO A 63 4.90 1.38 -3.25
C PRO A 63 5.51 0.33 -2.32
N LEU A 64 6.82 0.11 -2.42
CA LEU A 64 7.55 -0.81 -1.56
C LEU A 64 7.54 -0.36 -0.09
N LEU A 65 7.73 0.95 0.15
CA LEU A 65 7.70 1.51 1.50
C LEU A 65 6.30 1.52 2.10
N TRP A 66 5.25 1.74 1.30
CA TRP A 66 3.86 1.60 1.73
C TRP A 66 3.54 0.15 2.10
N ARG A 67 3.93 -0.80 1.25
CA ARG A 67 3.83 -2.23 1.55
C ARG A 67 4.52 -2.55 2.87
N ASN A 68 5.77 -2.15 3.04
CA ASN A 68 6.55 -2.43 4.26
C ASN A 68 6.01 -1.71 5.51
N HIS A 69 5.26 -0.62 5.35
CA HIS A 69 4.64 0.08 6.46
C HIS A 69 3.39 -0.64 6.99
N TRP A 70 2.60 -1.23 6.08
CA TRP A 70 1.44 -2.04 6.43
C TRP A 70 1.82 -3.41 6.99
N ALA A 71 2.86 -3.97 6.37
CA ALA A 71 3.49 -5.21 6.72
C ALA A 71 3.99 -5.10 8.17
#